data_AF-A0A7S4LJ21-F1
#
_entry.id   AF-A0A7S4LJ21-F1
#
_cell.length_a   1.000
_cell.length_b   1.000
_cell.length_c   1.000
_cell.angle_alpha   90.00
_cell.angle_beta   90.00
_cell.angle_gamma   90.00
#
_symmetry.space_group_name_H-M   'P 1'
#
loop_
_entity.id
_entity.type
_entity.pdbx_description
1 polymer ?
#
loop_
_entity_poly.entity_id
_entity_poly.type
_entity_poly.pdbx_seq_one_letter_code
_entity_poly.pdbx_strand_id
1 'polypeptide(L)'
;EDKTASDLFKHYQEIFPHGNRNAASHRWAHFVLQRSTQMTPGKVAYFFASFCPISGSPIDPTPQTAIRYESGHGLPQVSGGQAEGIIHHCCWPCICDSLKFLRVDTKTVSTSQGPHQFRFLVYGNPCTDPTRIPAEATDVTCSNGRLEASVLSDHGHVIVGMLQDNQPSIGASSREVLEA
;
A
#
# COMPACT_ATOMS: atom_id res chain seq x y z
N GLU A 1 1.86 7.12 -19.24
CA GLU A 1 0.98 6.30 -18.39
C GLU A 1 -0.35 7.02 -18.24
N ASP A 2 -1.33 6.61 -19.02
CA ASP A 2 -2.68 7.18 -19.12
C ASP A 2 -3.69 6.50 -18.19
N LYS A 3 -3.42 5.25 -17.77
CA LYS A 3 -4.29 4.48 -16.87
C LYS A 3 -4.60 5.25 -15.59
N THR A 4 -5.85 5.21 -15.14
CA THR A 4 -6.35 5.89 -13.93
C THR A 4 -6.64 4.88 -12.81
N ALA A 5 -6.97 5.37 -11.61
CA ALA A 5 -7.48 4.52 -10.52
C ALA A 5 -8.69 3.68 -10.97
N SER A 6 -9.60 4.26 -11.76
CA SER A 6 -10.73 3.55 -12.35
C SER A 6 -10.30 2.38 -13.23
N ASP A 7 -9.18 2.49 -13.95
CA ASP A 7 -8.65 1.38 -14.75
C ASP A 7 -8.08 0.26 -13.89
N LEU A 8 -7.49 0.58 -12.74
CA LEU A 8 -7.13 -0.42 -11.73
C LEU A 8 -8.37 -1.15 -11.21
N PHE A 9 -9.44 -0.41 -10.88
CA PHE A 9 -10.63 -0.99 -10.27
C PHE A 9 -11.48 -1.84 -11.22
N LYS A 10 -11.32 -1.70 -12.55
CA LYS A 10 -11.90 -2.63 -13.52
C LYS A 10 -11.44 -4.08 -13.31
N HIS A 11 -10.31 -4.29 -12.65
CA HIS A 11 -9.79 -5.61 -12.30
C HIS A 11 -10.30 -6.15 -10.96
N TYR A 12 -11.29 -5.50 -10.32
CA TYR A 12 -11.75 -5.88 -8.97
C TYR A 12 -12.11 -7.37 -8.87
N GLN A 13 -12.86 -7.93 -9.82
CA GLN A 13 -13.28 -9.34 -9.79
C GLN A 13 -12.12 -10.33 -10.05
N GLU A 14 -11.09 -9.90 -10.78
CA GLU A 14 -9.86 -10.69 -10.96
C GLU A 14 -9.05 -10.73 -9.65
N ILE A 15 -9.03 -9.61 -8.93
CA ILE A 15 -8.20 -9.42 -7.73
C ILE A 15 -8.88 -10.05 -6.51
N PHE A 16 -10.19 -9.89 -6.40
CA PHE A 16 -11.04 -10.41 -5.32
C PHE A 16 -12.01 -11.46 -5.87
N PRO A 17 -11.57 -12.73 -6.04
CA PRO A 17 -12.41 -13.79 -6.57
C PRO A 17 -13.66 -14.06 -5.74
N HIS A 18 -13.68 -13.72 -4.44
CA HIS A 18 -14.86 -13.82 -3.58
C HIS A 18 -15.62 -12.49 -3.45
N GLY A 19 -15.21 -11.46 -4.21
CA GLY A 19 -15.86 -10.15 -4.28
C GLY A 19 -15.63 -9.26 -3.06
N ASN A 20 -14.71 -9.60 -2.15
CA ASN A 20 -14.63 -9.00 -0.83
C ASN A 20 -13.23 -8.46 -0.47
N ARG A 21 -13.06 -7.16 -0.71
CA ARG A 21 -11.85 -6.41 -0.37
C ARG A 21 -11.49 -6.33 1.12
N ASN A 22 -12.41 -6.60 2.05
CA ASN A 22 -12.20 -6.30 3.46
C ASN A 22 -10.99 -7.06 4.02
N ALA A 23 -10.05 -6.34 4.65
CA ALA A 23 -8.76 -6.86 5.13
C ALA A 23 -7.87 -7.50 4.03
N ALA A 24 -8.24 -7.34 2.75
CA ALA A 24 -7.61 -8.00 1.61
C ALA A 24 -6.84 -7.05 0.68
N SER A 25 -6.49 -5.85 1.15
CA SER A 25 -5.70 -4.84 0.40
C SER A 25 -4.35 -5.36 -0.13
N HIS A 26 -3.79 -6.40 0.49
CA HIS A 26 -2.59 -7.09 -0.02
C HIS A 26 -2.76 -7.59 -1.46
N ARG A 27 -3.98 -7.90 -1.90
CA ARG A 27 -4.28 -8.33 -3.27
C ARG A 27 -4.14 -7.18 -4.28
N TRP A 28 -4.55 -5.96 -3.90
CA TRP A 28 -4.25 -4.77 -4.70
C TRP A 28 -2.75 -4.55 -4.81
N ALA A 29 -2.04 -4.62 -3.68
CA ALA A 29 -0.59 -4.45 -3.66
C ALA A 29 0.10 -5.48 -4.57
N HIS A 30 -0.28 -6.75 -4.49
CA HIS A 30 0.21 -7.80 -5.37
C HIS A 30 -0.05 -7.50 -6.84
N PHE A 31 -1.29 -7.12 -7.19
CA PHE A 31 -1.65 -6.80 -8.58
C PHE A 31 -0.83 -5.64 -9.16
N VAL A 32 -0.66 -4.56 -8.38
CA VAL A 32 0.13 -3.38 -8.76
C VAL A 32 1.60 -3.76 -8.91
N LEU A 33 2.18 -4.46 -7.93
CA LEU A 33 3.61 -4.80 -7.93
C LEU A 33 3.99 -5.82 -9.00
N GLN A 34 3.10 -6.73 -9.39
CA GLN A 34 3.33 -7.62 -10.54
C GLN A 34 3.48 -6.87 -11.87
N ARG A 35 2.97 -5.64 -11.96
CA ARG A 35 2.95 -4.82 -13.17
C ARG A 35 3.93 -3.64 -13.08
N SER A 36 4.70 -3.53 -12.00
CA SER A 36 5.51 -2.34 -11.69
C SER A 36 6.57 -2.02 -12.74
N THR A 37 7.10 -3.02 -13.45
CA THR A 37 8.11 -2.82 -14.51
C THR A 37 7.60 -2.01 -15.69
N GLN A 38 6.27 -1.95 -15.87
CA GLN A 38 5.61 -1.12 -16.88
C GLN A 38 5.31 0.30 -16.37
N MET A 39 5.61 0.56 -15.09
CA MET A 39 5.18 1.76 -14.40
C MET A 39 6.32 2.63 -13.92
N THR A 40 6.15 3.96 -13.96
CA THR A 40 7.09 4.85 -13.25
C THR A 40 6.93 4.71 -11.74
N PRO A 41 7.94 5.10 -10.94
CA PRO A 41 7.79 5.09 -9.48
C PRO A 41 6.59 5.90 -8.99
N GLY A 42 6.39 7.08 -9.57
CA GLY A 42 5.23 7.93 -9.26
C GLY A 42 3.89 7.25 -9.60
N LYS A 43 3.84 6.43 -10.64
CA LYS A 43 2.61 5.69 -10.97
C LYS A 43 2.32 4.54 -10.03
N VAL A 44 3.36 3.82 -9.58
CA VAL A 44 3.23 2.83 -8.50
C VAL A 44 2.67 3.52 -7.26
N ALA A 45 3.27 4.63 -6.83
CA ALA A 45 2.82 5.40 -5.67
C ALA A 45 1.36 5.88 -5.82
N TYR A 46 0.97 6.39 -6.99
CA TYR A 46 -0.40 6.79 -7.30
C TYR A 46 -1.41 5.64 -7.13
N PHE A 47 -1.11 4.45 -7.66
CA PHE A 47 -2.02 3.30 -7.51
C PHE A 47 -2.12 2.83 -6.07
N PHE A 48 -1.02 2.86 -5.31
CA PHE A 48 -1.06 2.57 -3.88
C PHE A 48 -1.85 3.62 -3.07
N ALA A 49 -1.89 4.88 -3.52
CA ALA A 49 -2.74 5.92 -2.92
C ALA A 49 -4.22 5.75 -3.27
N SER A 50 -4.55 4.91 -4.25
CA SER A 50 -5.92 4.74 -4.77
C SER A 50 -6.73 3.65 -4.04
N PHE A 51 -6.21 3.02 -2.98
CA PHE A 51 -7.00 2.11 -2.16
C PHE A 51 -6.68 2.26 -0.68
N CYS A 52 -7.68 2.03 0.17
CA CYS A 52 -7.50 2.03 1.62
C CYS A 52 -6.68 0.79 2.04
N PRO A 53 -5.58 0.94 2.79
CA PRO A 53 -4.72 -0.17 3.15
C PRO A 53 -5.33 -1.13 4.18
N ILE A 54 -6.36 -0.72 4.92
CA ILE A 54 -7.06 -1.58 5.89
C ILE A 54 -8.20 -2.34 5.21
N SER A 55 -9.12 -1.61 4.56
CA SER A 55 -10.34 -2.20 4.03
C SER A 55 -10.24 -2.68 2.57
N GLY A 56 -9.20 -2.28 1.84
CA GLY A 56 -9.11 -2.50 0.39
C GLY A 56 -10.13 -1.69 -0.43
N SER A 57 -10.85 -0.75 0.18
CA SER A 57 -11.82 0.11 -0.51
C SER A 57 -11.13 0.95 -1.58
N PRO A 58 -11.63 0.98 -2.83
CA PRO A 58 -11.25 1.98 -3.82
C PRO A 58 -11.45 3.40 -3.28
N ILE A 59 -10.46 4.26 -3.48
CA ILE A 59 -10.52 5.67 -3.09
C ILE A 59 -9.87 6.54 -4.17
N ASP A 60 -10.36 7.77 -4.30
CA ASP A 60 -9.64 8.78 -5.07
C ASP A 60 -8.56 9.41 -4.18
N PRO A 61 -7.30 9.47 -4.64
CA PRO A 61 -6.20 10.03 -3.88
C PRO A 61 -6.26 11.57 -3.90
N THR A 62 -7.15 12.14 -3.08
CA THR A 62 -7.34 13.59 -2.93
C THR A 62 -6.88 14.06 -1.54
N PRO A 63 -6.77 15.37 -1.30
CA PRO A 63 -6.47 15.89 0.04
C PRO A 63 -7.47 15.46 1.11
N GLN A 64 -8.72 15.11 0.75
CA GLN A 64 -9.75 14.68 1.69
C GLN A 64 -9.52 13.25 2.20
N THR A 65 -8.89 12.38 1.40
CA THR A 65 -8.55 11.01 1.81
C THR A 65 -7.17 10.92 2.45
N ALA A 66 -6.31 11.92 2.22
CA ALA A 66 -4.95 12.01 2.73
C ALA A 66 -4.91 12.34 4.23
N ILE A 67 -4.45 11.39 5.05
CA ILE A 67 -4.22 11.58 6.48
C ILE A 67 -2.71 11.58 6.74
N ARG A 68 -2.25 12.62 7.44
CA ARG A 68 -0.86 12.79 7.84
C ARG A 68 -0.60 12.06 9.15
N TYR A 69 0.44 11.24 9.16
CA TYR A 69 0.98 10.56 10.33
C TYR A 69 2.30 11.24 10.69
N GLU A 70 2.36 11.88 11.84
CA GLU A 70 3.49 12.70 12.29
C GLU A 70 3.74 12.51 13.79
N SER A 71 4.95 12.89 14.22
CA SER A 71 5.46 13.00 15.59
C SER A 71 4.44 12.76 16.71
N GLY A 72 4.62 11.65 17.44
CA GLY A 72 3.71 11.18 18.50
C GLY A 72 2.62 10.21 18.01
N HIS A 73 2.25 10.29 16.73
CA HIS A 73 1.29 9.41 16.04
C HIS A 73 1.85 8.81 14.74
N GLY A 74 3.18 8.83 14.58
CA GLY A 74 3.86 8.11 13.49
C GLY A 74 3.55 6.62 13.52
N LEU A 75 3.77 5.96 12.38
CA LEU A 75 3.66 4.52 12.31
C LEU A 75 4.98 3.85 12.70
N PRO A 76 4.93 2.80 13.53
CA PRO A 76 6.15 2.11 13.92
C PRO A 76 6.82 1.42 12.72
N GLN A 77 8.15 1.54 12.63
CA GLN A 77 8.93 0.84 11.61
C GLN A 77 9.30 -0.58 12.07
N VAL A 78 9.37 -1.52 11.13
CA VAL A 78 9.82 -2.90 11.43
C VAL A 78 11.28 -2.91 11.91
N SER A 79 12.13 -2.07 11.33
CA SER A 79 13.53 -1.89 11.72
C SER A 79 13.73 -1.08 13.02
N GLY A 80 12.65 -0.59 13.64
CA GLY A 80 12.68 0.24 14.84
C GLY A 80 12.51 1.74 14.55
N GLY A 81 11.99 2.47 15.54
CA GLY A 81 11.64 3.89 15.39
C GLY A 81 10.23 4.11 14.84
N GLN A 82 9.96 5.36 14.46
CA GLN A 82 8.68 5.82 13.92
C GLN A 82 8.88 6.36 12.50
N ALA A 83 7.88 6.19 11.65
CA ALA A 83 7.84 6.71 10.29
C ALA A 83 6.68 7.69 10.14
N GLU A 84 6.97 8.78 9.43
CA GLU A 84 6.03 9.84 9.11
C GLU A 84 5.72 9.85 7.62
N GLY A 85 4.51 10.28 7.28
CA GLY A 85 4.06 10.37 5.89
C GLY A 85 2.55 10.46 5.78
N ILE A 86 2.06 10.20 4.56
CA ILE A 86 0.65 10.30 4.22
C ILE A 86 0.11 8.91 3.87
N ILE A 87 -1.09 8.62 4.34
CA ILE A 87 -1.85 7.44 3.94
C ILE A 87 -3.24 7.88 3.51
N HIS A 88 -3.73 7.31 2.42
CA HIS A 88 -5.07 7.58 1.95
C HIS A 88 -6.06 6.57 2.56
N HIS A 89 -7.08 7.07 3.26
CA HIS A 89 -8.10 6.25 3.93
C HIS A 89 -9.50 6.52 3.39
N CYS A 90 -10.38 5.52 3.50
CA CYS A 90 -11.79 5.64 3.11
C CYS A 90 -12.71 6.12 4.26
N CYS A 91 -12.34 5.89 5.52
CA CYS A 91 -13.18 6.20 6.67
C CYS A 91 -12.37 6.25 7.99
N TRP A 92 -12.96 6.87 9.01
CA TRP A 92 -12.30 7.06 10.31
C TRP A 92 -11.86 5.75 11.02
N PRO A 93 -12.66 4.67 11.05
CA PRO A 93 -12.21 3.41 11.67
C PRO A 93 -10.90 2.87 11.06
N CYS A 94 -10.70 3.03 9.75
CA CYS A 94 -9.46 2.60 9.09
C CYS A 94 -8.23 3.40 9.53
N ILE A 95 -8.40 4.64 9.96
CA ILE A 95 -7.30 5.47 10.50
C ILE A 95 -6.84 4.86 11.83
N CYS A 96 -7.77 4.57 12.74
CA CYS A 96 -7.47 3.94 14.03
C CYS A 96 -6.86 2.54 13.87
N ASP A 97 -7.41 1.74 12.96
CA ASP A 97 -6.87 0.41 12.66
C ASP A 97 -5.45 0.47 12.10
N SER A 98 -5.11 1.52 11.36
CA SER A 98 -3.76 1.71 10.85
C SER A 98 -2.74 1.91 11.97
N LEU A 99 -3.05 2.75 12.95
CA LEU A 99 -2.21 2.95 14.13
C LEU A 99 -2.05 1.67 14.97
N LYS A 100 -3.06 0.80 14.95
CA LYS A 100 -3.07 -0.44 15.74
C LYS A 100 -2.32 -1.57 15.06
N PHE A 101 -2.52 -1.75 13.76
CA PHE A 101 -2.11 -2.96 13.05
C PHE A 101 -0.95 -2.75 12.09
N LEU A 102 -0.82 -1.56 11.50
CA LEU A 102 0.18 -1.35 10.46
C LEU A 102 1.53 -0.97 11.03
N ARG A 103 2.55 -1.46 10.35
CA ARG A 103 3.95 -1.09 10.50
C ARG A 103 4.44 -0.54 9.17
N VAL A 104 5.60 0.09 9.17
CA VAL A 104 6.28 0.54 7.95
C VAL A 104 7.51 -0.30 7.72
N ASP A 105 7.67 -0.76 6.48
CA ASP A 105 8.85 -1.50 6.02
C ASP A 105 9.23 -1.07 4.60
N THR A 106 10.41 -1.42 4.13
CA THR A 106 10.88 -1.09 2.79
C THR A 106 10.74 -2.26 1.83
N LYS A 107 10.67 -1.92 0.54
CA LYS A 107 10.97 -2.86 -0.54
C LYS A 107 11.49 -2.15 -1.77
N THR A 108 12.55 -2.70 -2.37
CA THR A 108 13.00 -2.28 -3.70
C THR A 108 12.17 -2.95 -4.78
N VAL A 109 11.56 -2.15 -5.65
CA VAL A 109 10.66 -2.58 -6.72
C VAL A 109 11.26 -2.18 -8.06
N SER A 110 11.29 -3.11 -9.02
CA SER A 110 11.68 -2.80 -10.39
C SER A 110 10.58 -1.99 -11.07
N THR A 111 10.94 -0.78 -11.54
CA THR A 111 10.03 0.12 -12.26
C THR A 111 10.50 0.34 -13.69
N SER A 112 9.71 1.02 -14.51
CA SER A 112 10.11 1.40 -15.88
C SER A 112 11.31 2.36 -15.92
N GLN A 113 11.63 3.01 -14.79
CA GLN A 113 12.78 3.90 -14.62
C GLN A 113 13.92 3.24 -13.83
N GLY A 114 13.87 1.91 -13.65
CA GLY A 114 14.85 1.15 -12.88
C GLY A 114 14.37 0.81 -11.45
N PRO A 115 15.23 0.20 -10.63
CA PRO A 115 14.90 -0.13 -9.25
C PRO A 115 14.62 1.13 -8.42
N HIS A 116 13.53 1.12 -7.66
CA HIS A 116 13.19 2.20 -6.73
C HIS A 116 12.76 1.61 -5.39
N GLN A 117 13.28 2.14 -4.29
CA GLN A 117 12.90 1.70 -2.95
C GLN A 117 11.70 2.51 -2.46
N PHE A 118 10.64 1.81 -2.02
CA PHE A 118 9.45 2.42 -1.45
C PHE A 118 9.29 2.06 0.02
N ARG A 119 8.54 2.89 0.73
CA ARG A 119 8.08 2.65 2.11
C ARG A 119 6.66 2.07 2.07
N PHE A 120 6.52 0.81 2.39
CA PHE A 120 5.26 0.09 2.38
C PHE A 120 4.64 0.01 3.77
N LEU A 121 3.32 0.02 3.80
CA LEU A 121 2.52 -0.35 4.96
C LEU A 121 2.41 -1.87 4.97
N VAL A 122 2.70 -2.45 6.12
CA VAL A 122 2.78 -3.90 6.27
C VAL A 122 2.11 -4.39 7.54
N TYR A 123 1.77 -5.67 7.55
CA TYR A 123 1.32 -6.42 8.71
C TYR A 123 1.92 -7.84 8.68
N GLY A 124 1.84 -8.54 9.81
CA GLY A 124 2.31 -9.94 9.89
C GLY A 124 1.47 -10.87 9.00
N ASN A 125 2.00 -12.06 8.72
CA ASN A 125 1.27 -13.07 7.95
C ASN A 125 0.07 -13.61 8.77
N PRO A 126 -1.20 -13.32 8.40
CA PRO A 126 -2.35 -13.78 9.16
C PRO A 126 -2.51 -15.31 9.12
N CYS A 127 -1.88 -15.98 8.17
CA CYS A 127 -1.92 -17.43 8.02
C CYS A 127 -1.07 -18.19 9.04
N THR A 128 -0.36 -17.51 9.95
CA THR A 128 0.26 -18.15 11.12
C THR A 128 -0.79 -18.60 12.14
N ASP A 129 -1.94 -17.93 12.19
CA ASP A 129 -3.10 -18.32 12.98
C ASP A 129 -4.39 -17.98 12.21
N PRO A 130 -4.78 -18.83 11.21
CA PRO A 130 -5.94 -18.58 10.37
C PRO A 130 -7.27 -18.49 11.13
N THR A 131 -7.33 -19.00 12.36
CA THR A 131 -8.55 -18.96 13.20
C THR A 131 -8.93 -17.54 13.61
N ARG A 132 -7.99 -16.60 13.50
CA ARG A 132 -8.20 -15.17 13.78
C ARG A 132 -8.64 -14.36 12.57
N ILE A 133 -8.69 -14.97 11.39
CA ILE A 133 -9.21 -14.32 10.18
C ILE A 133 -10.74 -14.32 10.29
N PRO A 134 -11.39 -13.14 10.28
CA PRO A 134 -12.85 -13.07 10.31
C PRO A 134 -13.48 -13.82 9.13
N ALA A 135 -14.59 -14.51 9.36
CA ALA A 135 -15.31 -15.22 8.31
C ALA A 135 -15.79 -14.28 7.19
N GLU A 136 -16.01 -13.01 7.53
CA GLU A 136 -16.38 -11.93 6.62
C GLU A 136 -15.22 -11.44 5.74
N ALA A 137 -13.99 -11.91 5.95
CA ALA A 137 -12.82 -11.52 5.16
C ALA A 137 -12.50 -12.60 4.10
N THR A 138 -13.47 -12.89 3.22
CA THR A 138 -13.48 -14.08 2.35
C THR A 138 -12.35 -14.14 1.32
N ASP A 139 -11.69 -13.03 1.00
CA ASP A 139 -10.50 -13.02 0.13
C ASP A 139 -9.16 -13.05 0.91
N VAL A 140 -9.20 -13.15 2.23
CA VAL A 140 -7.99 -13.44 3.04
C VAL A 140 -7.79 -14.95 3.09
N THR A 141 -7.25 -15.51 2.00
CA THR A 141 -7.09 -16.96 1.82
C THR A 141 -5.67 -17.42 2.09
N CYS A 142 -5.55 -18.56 2.76
CA CYS A 142 -4.28 -19.15 3.15
C CYS A 142 -4.01 -20.44 2.38
N SER A 143 -2.79 -20.58 1.85
CA SER A 143 -2.31 -21.80 1.21
C SER A 143 -0.90 -22.12 1.71
N ASN A 144 -0.72 -23.33 2.24
CA ASN A 144 0.55 -23.79 2.81
C ASN A 144 1.16 -22.84 3.85
N GLY A 145 0.32 -22.29 4.74
CA GLY A 145 0.74 -21.34 5.80
C GLY A 145 1.12 -19.95 5.28
N ARG A 146 0.86 -19.64 4.01
CA ARG A 146 1.12 -18.34 3.40
C ARG A 146 -0.18 -17.70 2.92
N LEU A 147 -0.24 -16.38 3.03
CA LEU A 147 -1.34 -15.60 2.47
C LEU A 147 -1.22 -15.58 0.94
N GLU A 148 -2.27 -15.97 0.25
CA GLU A 148 -2.30 -15.96 -1.21
C GLU A 148 -2.30 -14.53 -1.77
N ALA A 149 -1.85 -14.37 -3.02
CA ALA A 149 -1.81 -13.07 -3.71
C ALA A 149 -1.21 -11.94 -2.85
N SER A 150 -0.09 -12.25 -2.19
CA SER A 150 0.63 -11.35 -1.30
C SER A 150 2.05 -11.11 -1.78
N VAL A 151 2.60 -9.95 -1.44
CA VAL A 151 4.01 -9.61 -1.67
C VAL A 151 4.64 -9.26 -0.34
N LEU A 152 5.84 -9.79 -0.10
CA LEU A 152 6.58 -9.56 1.13
C LEU A 152 7.53 -8.37 0.98
N SER A 153 7.59 -7.54 2.03
CA SER A 153 8.61 -6.51 2.23
C SER A 153 10.00 -7.11 2.50
N ASP A 154 11.02 -6.26 2.62
CA ASP A 154 12.41 -6.69 2.80
C ASP A 154 12.62 -7.49 4.10
N HIS A 155 11.81 -7.24 5.15
CA HIS A 155 11.81 -8.02 6.39
C HIS A 155 10.69 -9.07 6.47
N GLY A 156 10.12 -9.48 5.34
CA GLY A 156 9.20 -10.63 5.28
C GLY A 156 7.76 -10.35 5.76
N HIS A 157 7.33 -9.10 5.84
CA HIS A 157 5.96 -8.74 6.21
C HIS A 157 5.08 -8.55 4.98
N VAL A 158 3.77 -8.77 5.11
CA VAL A 158 2.83 -8.65 4.00
C VAL A 158 2.56 -7.18 3.69
N ILE A 159 2.79 -6.78 2.44
CA ILE A 159 2.50 -5.43 1.95
C ILE A 159 1.00 -5.26 1.70
N VAL A 160 0.42 -4.21 2.28
CA VAL A 160 -1.01 -3.85 2.19
C VAL A 160 -1.27 -2.43 1.72
N GLY A 161 -0.24 -1.61 1.61
CA GLY A 161 -0.37 -0.21 1.24
C GLY A 161 1.00 0.45 1.15
N MET A 162 1.02 1.76 0.90
CA MET A 162 2.26 2.55 0.84
C MET A 162 2.15 3.76 1.76
N LEU A 163 3.23 4.06 2.48
CA LEU A 163 3.37 5.32 3.18
C LEU A 163 3.93 6.34 2.20
N GLN A 164 3.11 7.31 1.81
CA GLN A 164 3.48 8.35 0.87
C GLN A 164 4.38 9.39 1.57
N ASP A 165 5.26 10.03 0.79
CA ASP A 165 6.09 11.10 1.30
C ASP A 165 5.24 12.33 1.68
N ASN A 166 5.70 13.07 2.70
CA ASN A 166 4.97 14.22 3.25
C ASN A 166 4.99 15.47 2.36
N GLN A 167 5.66 15.37 1.20
CA GLN A 167 5.75 16.42 0.19
C GLN A 167 4.77 16.10 -0.95
N PRO A 168 4.09 17.10 -1.53
CA PRO A 168 3.45 16.90 -2.81
C PRO A 168 4.52 16.41 -3.79
N SER A 169 4.29 15.28 -4.45
CA SER A 169 5.13 14.84 -5.56
C SER A 169 4.98 15.85 -6.70
N ILE A 170 5.69 16.97 -6.61
CA ILE A 170 5.90 17.87 -7.72
C ILE A 170 6.70 17.06 -8.73
N GLY A 171 6.08 16.82 -9.89
CA GLY A 171 6.66 16.03 -10.96
C GLY A 171 8.11 16.42 -11.23
N ALA A 172 8.93 15.41 -11.50
CA ALA A 172 10.32 15.56 -11.86
C ALA A 172 10.50 16.66 -12.93
N SER A 173 10.97 17.83 -12.50
CA SER A 173 11.69 18.78 -13.33
C SER A 173 12.73 19.44 -12.42
N SER A 174 13.95 18.91 -12.48
CA SER A 174 15.14 19.54 -11.91
C SER A 174 16.19 19.65 -13.01
N ARG A 175 15.93 20.56 -13.94
CA ARG A 175 16.94 21.44 -14.56
C ARG A 175 16.64 22.81 -13.95
N GLU A 176 17.55 23.56 -13.35
CA GLU A 176 18.98 23.74 -13.55
C GLU A 176 19.68 24.06 -12.21
N VAL A 177 20.93 23.59 -12.10
CA VAL A 177 21.96 24.28 -11.33
C VAL A 177 22.25 25.59 -12.07
N LEU A 178 22.13 26.75 -11.39
CA LEU A 178 22.87 27.97 -11.71
C LEU A 178 22.77 28.98 -10.55
N GLU A 179 23.91 29.14 -9.88
CA GLU A 179 24.53 30.37 -9.34
C GLU A 179 23.74 31.36 -8.47
N ALA A 180 24.24 31.54 -7.24
CA ALA A 180 24.64 32.85 -6.70
C ALA A 180 25.84 32.65 -5.74
#